data_AF-A0A2T9WMD4-F1
#
_entry.id   AF-A0A2T9WMD4-F1
#
_cell.length_a   1.000
_cell.length_b   1.000
_cell.length_c   1.000
_cell.angle_alpha   90.00
_cell.angle_beta   90.00
_cell.angle_gamma   90.00
#
_symmetry.space_group_name_H-M   'P 1'
#
loop_
_entity.id
_entity.type
_entity.pdbx_description
1 polymer ?
#
loop_
_entity_poly.entity_id
_entity_poly.type
_entity_poly.pdbx_seq_one_letter_code
_entity_poly.pdbx_strand_id
1 'polypeptide(L)'
;MEDKYDPKEIIKNSYKYLNQTIEEAWNVLSKNAPATLRSLDSLIKFMKKKTVSYNNALFNYVEAKSWIDEKHNKNEYYADRILWYILDNYFMAGMVKGISEYAKKLDPKESDYYKKVNHITGFINYLIDLGEFSTIYAAFTEKTTEELKSKGKKSLKDYNNALQKMSDYLANIVENLLEDPIKNRKQFYKSLETRSNYISKLIELLYEASKKIKNIFYHRYN
;
A
#
# COMPACT_ATOMS: atom_id res chain seq x y z
N MET A 1 -4.18 -14.94 -28.91
CA MET A 1 -3.47 -13.67 -28.73
C MET A 1 -3.47 -13.37 -27.24
N GLU A 2 -2.32 -13.42 -26.60
CA GLU A 2 -2.19 -12.99 -25.20
C GLU A 2 -2.44 -11.47 -25.16
N ASP A 3 -3.24 -11.01 -24.19
CA ASP A 3 -3.57 -9.60 -23.99
C ASP A 3 -2.32 -8.73 -24.13
N LYS A 4 -2.35 -7.81 -25.12
CA LYS A 4 -1.25 -6.87 -25.33
C LYS A 4 -1.09 -6.03 -24.08
N TYR A 5 0.11 -6.07 -23.52
CA TYR A 5 0.51 -5.34 -22.33
C TYR A 5 0.53 -3.82 -22.60
N ASP A 6 -0.41 -3.06 -22.03
CA ASP A 6 -0.39 -1.59 -22.02
C ASP A 6 -0.18 -1.05 -20.59
N PRO A 7 1.04 -0.59 -20.25
CA PRO A 7 1.34 0.06 -18.97
C PRO A 7 0.39 1.21 -18.62
N LYS A 8 -0.14 1.94 -19.60
CA LYS A 8 -1.08 3.06 -19.37
C LYS A 8 -2.39 2.57 -18.80
N GLU A 9 -2.85 1.39 -19.20
CA GLU A 9 -4.09 0.81 -18.70
C GLU A 9 -3.96 0.38 -17.23
N ILE A 10 -2.81 -0.19 -16.84
CA ILE A 10 -2.54 -0.59 -15.46
C ILE A 10 -2.50 0.63 -14.54
N ILE A 11 -1.80 1.69 -14.96
CA ILE A 11 -1.73 2.93 -14.22
C ILE A 11 -3.14 3.50 -14.04
N LYS A 12 -3.92 3.58 -15.13
CA LYS A 12 -5.31 4.05 -15.08
C LYS A 12 -6.18 3.22 -14.14
N ASN A 13 -6.04 1.89 -14.16
CA ASN A 13 -6.79 0.99 -13.29
C ASN A 13 -6.41 1.17 -11.82
N SER A 14 -5.12 1.35 -11.51
CA SER A 14 -4.66 1.61 -10.14
C SER A 14 -5.20 2.94 -9.59
N TYR A 15 -5.22 4.00 -10.41
CA TYR A 15 -5.81 5.29 -10.04
C TYR A 15 -7.32 5.19 -9.85
N LYS A 16 -8.00 4.49 -10.77
CA LYS A 16 -9.44 4.26 -10.67
C LYS A 16 -9.77 3.53 -9.36
N TYR A 17 -9.05 2.46 -9.05
CA TYR A 17 -9.23 1.69 -7.83
C TYR A 17 -9.04 2.56 -6.58
N LEU A 18 -7.93 3.29 -6.47
CA LEU A 18 -7.68 4.19 -5.34
C LEU A 18 -8.79 5.24 -5.18
N ASN A 19 -9.17 5.91 -6.27
CA ASN A 19 -10.18 6.97 -6.22
C ASN A 19 -11.55 6.42 -5.80
N GLN A 20 -11.96 5.27 -6.34
CA GLN A 20 -13.21 4.61 -5.94
C GLN A 20 -13.18 4.24 -4.46
N THR A 21 -12.07 3.67 -3.96
CA THR A 21 -11.93 3.34 -2.54
C THR A 21 -11.97 4.58 -1.63
N ILE A 22 -11.37 5.70 -2.05
CA ILE A 22 -11.44 6.97 -1.29
C ILE A 22 -12.89 7.49 -1.26
N GLU A 23 -13.59 7.47 -2.39
CA GLU A 23 -14.98 7.93 -2.46
C GLU A 23 -15.91 7.07 -1.60
N GLU A 24 -15.77 5.75 -1.66
CA GLU A 24 -16.50 4.81 -0.80
C GLU A 24 -16.21 5.08 0.69
N ALA A 25 -14.94 5.28 1.06
CA ALA A 25 -14.56 5.57 2.43
C ALA A 25 -15.14 6.90 2.91
N TRP A 26 -15.09 7.96 2.10
CA TRP A 26 -15.74 9.23 2.41
C TRP A 26 -17.24 9.07 2.64
N ASN A 27 -17.93 8.30 1.79
CA ASN A 27 -19.35 8.02 1.93
C ASN A 27 -19.68 7.29 3.24
N VAL A 28 -18.87 6.30 3.63
CA VAL A 28 -19.05 5.60 4.92
C VAL A 28 -18.76 6.52 6.11
N LEU A 29 -17.61 7.18 6.10
CA LEU A 29 -17.18 8.04 7.21
C LEU A 29 -18.14 9.22 7.40
N SER A 30 -18.68 9.80 6.33
CA SER A 30 -19.64 10.92 6.44
C SER A 30 -20.91 10.55 7.21
N LYS A 31 -21.32 9.28 7.13
CA LYS A 31 -22.52 8.75 7.81
C LYS A 31 -22.19 8.29 9.23
N ASN A 32 -21.07 7.59 9.39
CA ASN A 32 -20.80 6.83 10.60
C ASN A 32 -19.74 7.46 11.50
N ALA A 33 -18.87 8.32 10.99
CA ALA A 33 -17.77 8.94 11.75
C ALA A 33 -17.34 10.30 11.17
N PRO A 34 -18.26 11.27 10.97
CA PRO A 34 -17.99 12.49 10.18
C PRO A 34 -16.82 13.33 10.72
N ALA A 35 -16.59 13.30 12.04
CA ALA A 35 -15.47 13.99 12.67
C ALA A 35 -14.09 13.50 12.19
N THR A 36 -14.00 12.30 11.59
CA THR A 36 -12.74 11.69 11.15
C THR A 36 -12.35 12.06 9.71
N LEU A 37 -13.24 12.70 8.94
CA LEU A 37 -13.00 13.02 7.53
C LEU A 37 -11.75 13.89 7.31
N ARG A 38 -11.55 14.92 8.14
CA ARG A 38 -10.34 15.77 8.06
C ARG A 38 -9.06 15.00 8.34
N SER A 39 -9.13 14.03 9.26
CA SER A 39 -8.01 13.14 9.58
C SER A 39 -7.71 12.23 8.39
N LEU A 40 -8.73 11.66 7.75
CA LEU A 40 -8.57 10.84 6.54
C LEU A 40 -7.91 11.64 5.40
N ASP A 41 -8.34 12.88 5.17
CA ASP A 41 -7.70 13.77 4.17
C ASP A 41 -6.22 14.02 4.48
N SER A 42 -5.91 14.19 5.77
CA SER A 42 -4.54 14.40 6.25
C SER A 42 -3.69 13.15 6.02
N LEU A 43 -4.23 11.96 6.27
CA LEU A 43 -3.57 10.69 5.97
C LEU A 43 -3.30 10.54 4.47
N ILE A 44 -4.30 10.76 3.61
CA ILE A 44 -4.13 10.66 2.16
C ILE A 44 -3.03 11.60 1.66
N LYS A 45 -3.04 12.86 2.12
CA LYS A 45 -1.99 13.84 1.79
C LYS A 45 -0.61 13.42 2.31
N PHE A 46 -0.56 12.82 3.50
CA PHE A 46 0.68 12.31 4.09
C PHE A 46 1.24 11.13 3.29
N MET A 47 0.42 10.12 2.97
CA MET A 47 0.84 8.94 2.20
C MET A 47 1.38 9.37 0.83
N LYS A 48 0.67 10.27 0.13
CA LYS A 48 1.13 10.86 -1.14
C LYS A 48 2.48 11.60 -1.06
N LYS A 49 2.97 11.97 0.13
CA LYS A 49 4.29 12.61 0.31
C LYS A 49 5.38 11.63 0.74
N LYS A 50 5.00 10.46 1.25
CA LYS A 50 5.89 9.57 2.00
C LYS A 50 6.10 8.21 1.34
N THR A 51 5.21 7.78 0.46
CA THR A 51 5.45 6.58 -0.35
C THR A 51 6.55 6.80 -1.40
N VAL A 52 7.11 5.70 -1.91
CA VAL A 52 8.31 5.70 -2.76
C VAL A 52 8.14 6.53 -4.03
N SER A 53 6.99 6.44 -4.70
CA SER A 53 6.77 7.13 -5.99
C SER A 53 6.79 8.66 -5.89
N TYR A 54 6.52 9.20 -4.69
CA TYR A 54 6.41 10.64 -4.45
C TYR A 54 7.53 11.22 -3.57
N ASN A 55 8.37 10.36 -2.97
CA ASN A 55 9.52 10.79 -2.17
C ASN A 55 10.81 10.59 -2.99
N ASN A 56 11.25 11.64 -3.68
CA ASN A 56 12.44 11.59 -4.54
C ASN A 56 13.70 11.13 -3.81
N ALA A 57 13.87 11.43 -2.51
CA ALA A 57 15.04 10.95 -1.76
C ALA A 57 14.97 9.43 -1.52
N LEU A 58 13.78 8.91 -1.21
CA LEU A 58 13.56 7.47 -1.05
C LEU A 58 13.64 6.75 -2.39
N PHE A 59 13.08 7.34 -3.45
CA PHE A 59 13.18 6.85 -4.82
C PHE A 59 14.63 6.79 -5.28
N ASN A 60 15.40 7.88 -5.14
CA ASN A 60 16.80 7.95 -5.51
C ASN A 60 17.68 7.02 -4.66
N TYR A 61 17.29 6.73 -3.42
CA TYR A 61 17.99 5.75 -2.57
C TYR A 61 17.70 4.31 -3.02
N VAL A 62 16.46 3.99 -3.40
CA VAL A 62 16.10 2.72 -4.04
C VAL A 62 16.85 2.57 -5.38
N GLU A 63 16.88 3.64 -6.18
CA GLU A 63 17.61 3.75 -7.45
C GLU A 63 19.11 3.48 -7.26
N ALA A 64 19.77 4.20 -6.36
CA ALA A 64 21.21 4.07 -6.09
C ALA A 64 21.58 2.68 -5.55
N LYS A 65 20.71 2.04 -4.77
CA LYS A 65 20.92 0.65 -4.31
C LYS A 65 20.68 -0.38 -5.41
N SER A 66 19.88 -0.05 -6.42
CA SER A 66 19.52 -0.95 -7.54
C SER A 66 20.47 -0.90 -8.73
N TRP A 67 21.48 0.00 -8.74
CA TRP A 67 22.41 0.22 -9.86
C TRP A 67 21.70 0.58 -11.19
N ILE A 68 20.48 1.09 -11.10
CA ILE A 68 19.71 1.60 -12.23
C ILE A 68 20.00 3.10 -12.27
N ASP A 69 20.67 3.56 -13.31
CA ASP A 69 20.92 4.98 -13.57
C ASP A 69 20.15 5.35 -14.85
N GLU A 70 19.37 6.43 -14.82
CA GLU A 70 18.71 6.99 -16.00
C GLU A 70 19.67 7.13 -17.19
N LYS A 71 20.96 7.40 -16.93
CA LYS A 71 22.00 7.55 -17.96
C LYS A 71 22.39 6.24 -18.66
N HIS A 72 22.17 5.09 -18.03
CA HIS A 72 22.64 3.79 -18.54
C HIS A 72 21.50 2.89 -19.04
N ASN A 73 20.27 3.04 -18.52
CA ASN A 73 19.12 2.24 -18.98
C ASN A 73 17.75 2.92 -18.80
N LYS A 74 17.52 3.98 -19.58
CA LYS A 74 16.35 4.88 -19.48
C LYS A 74 14.98 4.19 -19.53
N ASN A 75 14.83 3.11 -20.30
CA ASN A 75 13.54 2.38 -20.40
C ASN A 75 13.22 1.57 -19.14
N GLU A 76 14.25 0.97 -18.52
CA GLU A 76 14.09 0.20 -17.27
C GLU A 76 13.75 1.13 -16.11
N TYR A 77 14.38 2.30 -16.07
CA TYR A 77 14.11 3.35 -15.09
C TYR A 77 12.64 3.79 -15.05
N TYR A 78 12.01 4.03 -16.21
CA TYR A 78 10.59 4.44 -16.24
C TYR A 78 9.62 3.32 -15.89
N ALA A 79 9.95 2.06 -16.24
CA ALA A 79 9.11 0.91 -15.90
C ALA A 79 9.06 0.68 -14.37
N ASP A 80 10.20 0.79 -13.69
CA ASP A 80 10.26 0.63 -12.23
C ASP A 80 9.53 1.76 -11.51
N ARG A 81 9.65 3.00 -12.01
CA ARG A 81 8.90 4.13 -11.47
C ARG A 81 7.39 3.92 -11.58
N ILE A 82 6.90 3.40 -12.71
CA ILE A 82 5.49 3.08 -12.92
C ILE A 82 4.98 2.01 -11.94
N LEU A 83 5.77 0.96 -11.70
CA LEU A 83 5.43 -0.10 -10.75
C LEU A 83 5.27 0.46 -9.32
N TRP A 84 6.13 1.39 -8.92
CA TRP A 84 6.03 2.06 -7.63
C TRP A 84 4.76 2.90 -7.47
N TYR A 85 4.39 3.66 -8.51
CA TYR A 85 3.12 4.40 -8.51
C TYR A 85 1.92 3.45 -8.34
N ILE A 86 1.96 2.30 -9.00
CA ILE A 86 0.88 1.31 -8.90
C ILE A 86 0.83 0.74 -7.47
N LEU A 87 1.95 0.27 -6.93
CA LEU A 87 2.03 -0.28 -5.57
C LEU A 87 1.54 0.71 -4.51
N ASP A 88 1.95 1.97 -4.63
CA ASP A 88 1.53 3.03 -3.72
C ASP A 88 0.03 3.26 -3.76
N ASN A 89 -0.60 3.21 -4.93
CA ASN A 89 -2.04 3.34 -5.06
C ASN A 89 -2.80 2.19 -4.35
N TYR A 90 -2.34 0.95 -4.48
CA TYR A 90 -2.96 -0.19 -3.78
C TYR A 90 -2.70 -0.17 -2.27
N PHE A 91 -1.51 0.23 -1.85
CA PHE A 91 -1.22 0.44 -0.44
C PHE A 91 -2.15 1.48 0.18
N MET A 92 -2.26 2.65 -0.46
CA MET A 92 -3.15 3.72 -0.01
C MET A 92 -4.61 3.28 0.02
N ALA A 93 -5.06 2.54 -0.99
CA ALA A 93 -6.41 1.99 -1.04
C ALA A 93 -6.66 1.03 0.14
N GLY A 94 -5.74 0.11 0.44
CA GLY A 94 -5.86 -0.80 1.58
C GLY A 94 -5.94 -0.08 2.92
N MET A 95 -5.09 0.95 3.13
CA MET A 95 -5.14 1.79 4.33
C MET A 95 -6.50 2.48 4.50
N VAL A 96 -6.99 3.11 3.44
CA VAL A 96 -8.27 3.85 3.45
C VAL A 96 -9.45 2.89 3.64
N LYS A 97 -9.43 1.74 2.95
CA LYS A 97 -10.47 0.72 3.05
C LYS A 97 -10.58 0.16 4.47
N GLY A 98 -9.46 -0.21 5.11
CA GLY A 98 -9.49 -0.76 6.47
C GLY A 98 -10.09 0.21 7.50
N ILE A 99 -9.76 1.51 7.40
CA ILE A 99 -10.39 2.55 8.23
C ILE A 99 -11.90 2.62 7.96
N SER A 100 -12.29 2.57 6.69
CA SER A 100 -13.70 2.58 6.31
C SER A 100 -14.46 1.35 6.80
N GLU A 101 -13.90 0.15 6.71
CA GLU A 101 -14.57 -1.09 7.18
C GLU A 101 -14.81 -1.05 8.69
N TYR A 102 -13.84 -0.57 9.47
CA TYR A 102 -14.05 -0.32 10.89
C TYR A 102 -15.17 0.71 11.13
N ALA A 103 -15.17 1.82 10.38
CA ALA A 103 -16.21 2.84 10.48
C ALA A 103 -17.62 2.33 10.10
N LYS A 104 -17.75 1.32 9.23
CA LYS A 104 -19.05 0.70 8.91
C LYS A 104 -19.71 0.04 10.12
N LYS A 105 -18.91 -0.45 11.07
CA LYS A 105 -19.38 -1.15 12.27
C LYS A 105 -19.85 -0.22 13.38
N LEU A 106 -19.64 1.09 13.26
CA LEU A 106 -20.02 2.06 14.28
C LEU A 106 -21.51 2.37 14.23
N ASP A 107 -22.18 2.27 15.37
CA ASP A 107 -23.55 2.74 15.55
C ASP A 107 -23.58 4.01 16.42
N PRO A 108 -24.08 5.16 15.91
CA PRO A 108 -24.25 6.39 16.67
C PRO A 108 -25.07 6.26 17.97
N LYS A 109 -25.86 5.20 18.11
CA LYS A 109 -26.66 4.92 19.31
C LYS A 109 -25.88 4.22 20.42
N GLU A 110 -24.70 3.69 20.13
CA GLU A 110 -23.86 3.04 21.15
C GLU A 110 -23.28 4.08 22.13
N SER A 111 -23.25 3.73 23.41
CA SER A 111 -22.77 4.62 24.47
C SER A 111 -21.27 4.97 24.34
N ASP A 112 -20.49 4.12 23.68
CA ASP A 112 -19.07 4.33 23.43
C ASP A 112 -18.76 4.84 22.00
N TYR A 113 -19.78 5.21 21.22
CA TYR A 113 -19.64 5.71 19.84
C TYR A 113 -18.56 6.80 19.70
N TYR A 114 -18.65 7.87 20.49
CA TYR A 114 -17.69 8.97 20.42
C TYR A 114 -16.26 8.54 20.76
N LYS A 115 -16.11 7.56 21.65
CA LYS A 115 -14.80 6.98 21.97
C LYS A 115 -14.23 6.23 20.77
N LYS A 116 -15.04 5.42 20.08
CA LYS A 116 -14.65 4.70 18.85
C LYS A 116 -14.32 5.66 17.69
N VAL A 117 -15.10 6.72 17.51
CA VAL A 117 -14.82 7.77 16.51
C VAL A 117 -13.50 8.50 16.81
N ASN A 118 -13.27 8.88 18.07
CA ASN A 118 -12.01 9.50 18.49
C ASN A 118 -10.83 8.52 18.34
N HIS A 119 -11.08 7.22 18.52
CA HIS A 119 -10.07 6.19 18.31
C HIS A 119 -9.57 6.14 16.86
N ILE A 120 -10.46 6.25 15.86
CA ILE A 120 -10.06 6.37 14.44
C ILE A 120 -9.13 7.57 14.23
N THR A 121 -9.47 8.74 14.79
CA THR A 121 -8.62 9.94 14.67
C THR A 121 -7.26 9.74 15.34
N GLY A 122 -7.24 9.15 16.53
CA GLY A 122 -6.00 8.83 17.24
C GLY A 122 -5.13 7.84 16.46
N PHE A 123 -5.74 6.83 15.85
CA PHE A 123 -5.06 5.87 15.00
C PHE A 123 -4.47 6.52 13.75
N ILE A 124 -5.22 7.40 13.06
CA ILE A 124 -4.71 8.14 11.91
C ILE A 124 -3.52 9.02 12.30
N ASN A 125 -3.59 9.74 13.42
CA ASN A 125 -2.48 10.55 13.91
C ASN A 125 -1.24 9.68 14.23
N TYR A 126 -1.47 8.49 14.78
CA TYR A 126 -0.42 7.50 15.00
C TYR A 126 0.16 6.95 13.69
N LEU A 127 -0.63 6.76 12.64
CA LEU A 127 -0.12 6.40 11.32
C LEU A 127 0.68 7.52 10.66
N ILE A 128 0.39 8.78 10.99
CA ILE A 128 1.17 9.92 10.51
C ILE A 128 2.52 10.04 11.26
N ASP A 129 2.69 9.31 12.38
CA ASP A 129 4.01 9.03 12.93
C ASP A 129 4.81 8.16 11.94
N LEU A 130 5.98 8.67 11.54
CA LEU A 130 6.83 8.07 10.52
C LEU A 130 7.25 6.63 10.87
N GLY A 131 7.38 6.30 12.16
CA GLY A 131 7.78 4.96 12.59
C GLY A 131 6.76 3.89 12.20
N GLU A 132 5.48 4.14 12.47
CA GLU A 132 4.42 3.17 12.21
C GLU A 132 4.11 3.06 10.72
N PHE A 133 3.99 4.21 10.06
CA PHE A 133 3.81 4.25 8.61
C PHE A 133 4.83 3.40 7.88
N SER A 134 6.11 3.61 8.20
CA SER A 134 7.22 2.92 7.53
C SER A 134 7.17 1.41 7.79
N THR A 135 6.74 1.00 8.98
CA THR A 135 6.63 -0.42 9.34
C THR A 135 5.49 -1.11 8.59
N ILE A 136 4.32 -0.48 8.51
CA ILE A 136 3.17 -1.04 7.79
C ILE A 136 3.43 -1.07 6.28
N TYR A 137 3.98 0.02 5.74
CA TYR A 137 4.35 0.10 4.32
C TYR A 137 5.40 -0.95 3.96
N ALA A 138 6.38 -1.17 4.85
CA ALA A 138 7.36 -2.23 4.70
C ALA A 138 6.71 -3.63 4.64
N ALA A 139 5.88 -3.96 5.63
CA ALA A 139 5.22 -5.25 5.70
C ALA A 139 4.32 -5.53 4.47
N PHE A 140 3.54 -4.53 4.05
CA PHE A 140 2.71 -4.63 2.85
C PHE A 140 3.54 -4.97 1.61
N THR A 141 4.66 -4.29 1.48
CA THR A 141 5.54 -4.37 0.33
C THR A 141 6.24 -5.74 0.22
N GLU A 142 6.72 -6.27 1.35
CA GLU A 142 7.29 -7.61 1.44
C GLU A 142 6.26 -8.69 1.12
N LYS A 143 5.07 -8.63 1.70
CA LYS A 143 4.00 -9.59 1.42
C LYS A 143 3.53 -9.53 -0.03
N THR A 144 3.43 -8.33 -0.59
CA THR A 144 3.08 -8.15 -2.01
C THR A 144 4.13 -8.77 -2.91
N THR A 145 5.41 -8.61 -2.55
CA THR A 145 6.52 -9.25 -3.26
C THR A 145 6.43 -10.77 -3.25
N GLU A 146 6.12 -11.38 -2.10
CA GLU A 146 5.93 -12.83 -1.98
C GLU A 146 4.73 -13.33 -2.79
N GLU A 147 3.58 -12.66 -2.71
CA GLU A 147 2.38 -13.01 -3.46
C GLU A 147 2.66 -12.99 -4.97
N LEU A 148 3.29 -11.92 -5.46
CA LEU A 148 3.66 -11.79 -6.87
C LEU A 148 4.65 -12.88 -7.31
N LYS A 149 5.63 -13.25 -6.46
CA LYS A 149 6.56 -14.37 -6.72
C LYS A 149 5.83 -15.72 -6.80
N SER A 150 4.85 -15.96 -5.92
CA SER A 150 4.15 -17.25 -5.80
C SER A 150 3.26 -17.59 -7.00
N LYS A 151 2.72 -16.57 -7.68
CA LYS A 151 1.73 -16.78 -8.74
C LYS A 151 2.34 -17.28 -10.05
N GLY A 152 3.63 -17.04 -10.27
CA GLY A 152 4.25 -17.31 -11.57
C GLY A 152 3.59 -16.49 -12.69
N LYS A 153 4.30 -16.30 -13.78
CA LYS A 153 3.92 -15.39 -14.86
C LYS A 153 2.71 -15.93 -15.67
N LYS A 154 1.55 -15.25 -15.68
CA LYS A 154 0.40 -15.64 -16.53
C LYS A 154 -0.33 -14.49 -17.25
N SER A 155 -0.72 -13.38 -16.60
CA SER A 155 -1.37 -12.22 -17.27
C SER A 155 -1.36 -10.90 -16.46
N LEU A 156 -1.69 -9.77 -17.09
CA LEU A 156 -1.92 -8.47 -16.43
C LEU A 156 -3.05 -8.52 -15.39
N LYS A 157 -4.09 -9.27 -15.70
CA LYS A 157 -5.21 -9.50 -14.82
C LYS A 157 -4.76 -10.18 -13.53
N ASP A 158 -3.84 -11.15 -13.62
CA ASP A 158 -3.29 -11.83 -12.43
C ASP A 158 -2.47 -10.88 -11.56
N TYR A 159 -1.71 -9.96 -12.18
CA TYR A 159 -0.98 -8.92 -11.46
C TYR A 159 -1.91 -7.97 -10.71
N ASN A 160 -2.94 -7.44 -11.39
CA ASN A 160 -3.95 -6.60 -10.78
C ASN A 160 -4.70 -7.32 -9.63
N ASN A 161 -5.05 -8.59 -9.83
CA ASN A 161 -5.73 -9.41 -8.81
C ASN A 161 -4.85 -9.63 -7.57
N ALA A 162 -3.55 -9.88 -7.77
CA ALA A 162 -2.61 -10.01 -6.66
C ALA A 162 -2.51 -8.70 -5.87
N LEU A 163 -2.43 -7.56 -6.55
CA LEU A 163 -2.39 -6.25 -5.89
C LEU A 163 -3.67 -5.91 -5.14
N GLN A 164 -4.84 -6.19 -5.72
CA GLN A 164 -6.13 -6.05 -5.02
C GLN A 164 -6.20 -6.96 -3.78
N LYS A 165 -5.77 -8.22 -3.90
CA LYS A 165 -5.70 -9.15 -2.78
C LYS A 165 -4.81 -8.62 -1.65
N MET A 166 -3.67 -8.02 -1.98
CA MET A 166 -2.77 -7.44 -0.97
C MET A 166 -3.31 -6.15 -0.36
N SER A 167 -4.02 -5.33 -1.15
CA SER A 167 -4.79 -4.18 -0.65
C SER A 167 -5.85 -4.62 0.36
N ASP A 168 -6.60 -5.69 0.05
CA ASP A 168 -7.61 -6.25 0.96
C ASP A 168 -7.00 -6.88 2.21
N TYR A 169 -5.85 -7.55 2.07
CA TYR A 169 -5.08 -8.05 3.21
C TYR A 169 -4.65 -6.90 4.14
N LEU A 170 -4.15 -5.79 3.58
CA LEU A 170 -3.80 -4.61 4.36
C LEU A 170 -5.02 -3.97 5.01
N ALA A 171 -6.16 -3.91 4.31
CA ALA A 171 -7.41 -3.40 4.86
C ALA A 171 -7.82 -4.18 6.12
N ASN A 172 -7.74 -5.51 6.09
CA ASN A 172 -8.02 -6.37 7.24
C ASN A 172 -7.03 -6.12 8.40
N ILE A 173 -5.73 -5.92 8.11
CA ILE A 173 -4.76 -5.56 9.16
C ILE A 173 -5.15 -4.24 9.82
N VAL A 174 -5.42 -3.22 9.01
CA VAL A 174 -5.75 -1.87 9.50
C VAL A 174 -7.04 -1.88 10.32
N GLU A 175 -8.07 -2.58 9.85
CA GLU A 175 -9.31 -2.79 10.58
C GLU A 175 -9.06 -3.49 11.93
N ASN A 176 -8.31 -4.59 11.94
CA ASN A 176 -7.95 -5.29 13.18
C ASN A 176 -7.17 -4.37 14.14
N LEU A 177 -6.25 -3.55 13.63
CA LEU A 177 -5.50 -2.62 14.45
C LEU A 177 -6.39 -1.54 15.11
N LEU A 178 -7.54 -1.23 14.51
CA LEU A 178 -8.57 -0.35 15.07
C LEU A 178 -9.50 -1.07 16.06
N GLU A 179 -9.75 -2.36 15.89
CA GLU A 179 -10.60 -3.15 16.79
C GLU A 179 -9.95 -3.44 18.16
N ASP A 180 -8.72 -3.93 18.15
CA ASP A 180 -7.93 -4.17 19.37
C ASP A 180 -6.47 -3.74 19.14
N PRO A 181 -6.16 -2.46 19.35
CA PRO A 181 -4.86 -1.90 19.01
C PRO A 181 -3.70 -2.51 19.79
N ILE A 182 -3.93 -3.07 20.99
CA ILE A 182 -2.85 -3.59 21.83
C ILE A 182 -2.56 -5.04 21.43
N LYS A 183 -3.60 -5.87 21.36
CA LYS A 183 -3.46 -7.28 21.01
C LYS A 183 -3.04 -7.43 19.55
N ASN A 184 -3.70 -6.72 18.64
CA ASN A 184 -3.48 -6.90 17.21
C ASN A 184 -2.16 -6.26 16.77
N ARG A 185 -1.67 -5.19 17.42
CA ARG A 185 -0.28 -4.73 17.23
C ARG A 185 0.73 -5.79 17.65
N LYS A 186 0.56 -6.39 18.83
CA LYS A 186 1.47 -7.45 19.29
C LYS A 186 1.50 -8.63 18.30
N GLN A 187 0.35 -9.03 17.77
CA GLN A 187 0.26 -10.09 16.76
C GLN A 187 0.89 -9.67 15.43
N PHE A 188 0.59 -8.47 14.96
CA PHE A 188 1.18 -7.90 13.74
C PHE A 188 2.70 -7.88 13.83
N TYR A 189 3.29 -7.30 14.88
CA TYR A 189 4.75 -7.28 15.02
C TYR A 189 5.36 -8.66 15.27
N LYS A 190 4.64 -9.61 15.88
CA LYS A 190 5.11 -11.01 15.98
C LYS A 190 5.15 -11.70 14.62
N SER A 191 4.22 -11.35 13.72
CA SER A 191 4.21 -11.88 12.35
C SER A 191 5.30 -11.27 11.47
N LEU A 192 5.93 -10.18 11.91
CA LEU A 192 7.11 -9.60 11.29
C LEU A 192 8.34 -10.23 11.95
N GLU A 193 8.95 -11.23 11.31
CA GLU A 193 10.04 -12.05 11.89
C GLU A 193 11.31 -11.28 12.31
N THR A 194 11.43 -9.96 12.09
CA THR A 194 12.54 -9.15 12.64
C THR A 194 12.17 -7.67 12.74
N ARG A 195 12.47 -7.00 13.87
CA ARG A 195 12.08 -5.59 14.10
C ARG A 195 13.19 -4.54 13.86
N SER A 196 14.42 -4.90 13.44
CA SER A 196 15.54 -3.92 13.49
C SER A 196 16.60 -3.92 12.37
N ASN A 197 16.32 -4.40 11.15
CA ASN A 197 17.23 -4.22 9.98
C ASN A 197 16.49 -3.77 8.70
N TYR A 198 15.27 -3.24 8.86
CA TYR A 198 14.22 -3.34 7.85
C TYR A 198 14.25 -2.29 6.74
N ILE A 199 14.75 -1.06 6.92
CA ILE A 199 14.85 -0.13 5.78
C ILE A 199 15.85 -0.67 4.73
N SER A 200 16.96 -1.25 5.17
CA SER A 200 17.95 -1.91 4.30
C SER A 200 17.45 -3.21 3.67
N LYS A 201 16.70 -4.05 4.40
CA LYS A 201 16.15 -5.33 3.89
C LYS A 201 14.89 -5.17 3.05
N LEU A 202 14.06 -4.17 3.34
CA LEU A 202 12.89 -3.86 2.53
C LEU A 202 13.32 -3.58 1.09
N ILE A 203 14.40 -2.83 0.95
CA ILE A 203 14.99 -2.46 -0.34
C ILE A 203 15.54 -3.67 -1.08
N GLU A 204 16.19 -4.62 -0.40
CA GLU A 204 16.65 -5.87 -1.02
C GLU A 204 15.48 -6.78 -1.46
N LEU A 205 14.44 -6.89 -0.63
CA LEU A 205 13.24 -7.66 -0.97
C LEU A 205 12.48 -7.04 -2.15
N LEU A 206 12.36 -5.72 -2.14
CA LEU A 206 11.82 -4.91 -3.23
C LEU A 206 12.63 -4.99 -4.52
N TYR A 207 13.95 -4.98 -4.38
CA TYR A 207 14.89 -5.20 -5.47
C TYR A 207 14.71 -6.62 -6.06
N GLU A 208 14.62 -7.65 -5.23
CA GLU A 208 14.38 -9.01 -5.71
C GLU A 208 12.97 -9.22 -6.28
N ALA A 209 11.97 -8.45 -5.84
CA ALA A 209 10.63 -8.42 -6.47
C ALA A 209 10.68 -7.74 -7.84
N SER A 210 11.20 -6.52 -7.88
CA SER A 210 11.33 -5.73 -9.11
C SER A 210 12.18 -6.46 -10.14
N LYS A 211 13.31 -7.07 -9.75
CA LYS A 211 14.16 -7.91 -10.61
C LYS A 211 13.43 -9.13 -11.16
N LYS A 212 12.59 -9.81 -10.37
CA LYS A 212 11.79 -10.95 -10.87
C LYS A 212 10.65 -10.49 -11.78
N ILE A 213 9.99 -9.40 -11.45
CA ILE A 213 8.96 -8.74 -12.29
C ILE A 213 9.59 -8.24 -13.61
N LYS A 214 10.81 -7.73 -13.55
CA LYS A 214 11.65 -7.31 -14.68
C LYS A 214 12.04 -8.49 -15.58
N ASN A 215 12.59 -9.57 -15.02
CA ASN A 215 12.90 -10.79 -15.80
C ASN A 215 11.64 -11.38 -16.45
N ILE A 216 10.49 -11.18 -15.82
CA ILE A 216 9.17 -11.44 -16.39
C ILE A 216 8.88 -10.46 -17.56
N PHE A 217 9.10 -9.17 -17.44
CA PHE A 217 8.82 -8.23 -18.54
C PHE A 217 9.76 -8.32 -19.75
N TYR A 218 11.05 -8.60 -19.56
CA TYR A 218 12.05 -8.44 -20.63
C TYR A 218 12.37 -9.72 -21.43
N HIS A 219 12.10 -10.93 -20.93
CA HIS A 219 12.33 -12.18 -21.71
C HIS A 219 11.19 -12.57 -22.66
N ARG A 220 10.42 -11.60 -23.19
CA ARG A 220 9.50 -11.81 -24.33
C ARG A 220 10.05 -11.28 -25.67
N TYR A 221 11.32 -10.86 -25.69
CA TYR A 221 11.99 -10.31 -26.88
C TYR A 221 13.35 -10.94 -27.15
N ASN A 222 13.44 -12.27 -27.06
CA ASN A 222 14.40 -13.06 -27.83
C ASN A 222 13.62 -14.20 -28.52
#